data_AF-A0A1J3I9K4-F1
#
_entry.id   AF-A0A1J3I9K4-F1
#
_cell.length_a   1.000
_cell.length_b   1.000
_cell.length_c   1.000
_cell.angle_alpha   90.00
_cell.angle_beta   90.00
_cell.angle_gamma   90.00
#
_symmetry.space_group_name_H-M   'P 1'
#
loop_
_entity.id
_entity.type
_entity.pdbx_description
1 polymer ?
#
loop_
_entity_poly.entity_id
_entity_poly.type
_entity_poly.pdbx_seq_one_letter_code
_entity_poly.pdbx_strand_id
1 'polypeptide(L)'
;VDDGSSLRPYGHAVVVGLSKEPRKVIRKISQKKQARRSSLKTFVKTVNYQHLMPTRYTLDVDLKGVVSPEALESATKKVEARKEAKKLLEE
;
A
#
# COMPACT_ATOMS: atom_id res chain seq x y z
N VAL A 1 1.58 6.32 14.82
CA VAL A 1 1.42 6.54 16.27
C VAL A 1 2.81 6.47 16.84
N ASP A 2 3.32 7.61 17.31
CA ASP A 2 4.76 7.75 17.58
C ASP A 2 5.14 7.17 18.93
N ASP A 3 4.30 7.35 19.94
CA ASP A 3 4.53 6.86 21.31
C ASP A 3 3.95 5.46 21.58
N GLY A 4 3.45 4.78 20.54
CA GLY A 4 2.78 3.48 20.66
C GLY A 4 1.31 3.57 21.05
N SER A 5 0.64 2.42 21.01
CA SER A 5 -0.77 2.24 21.39
C SER A 5 -0.90 1.13 22.44
N SER A 6 -2.05 1.03 23.09
CA SER A 6 -2.34 -0.03 24.07
C SER A 6 -2.10 -1.45 23.51
N LEU A 7 -2.36 -1.64 22.21
CA LEU A 7 -2.15 -2.91 21.51
C LEU A 7 -0.68 -3.12 21.11
N ARG A 8 0.10 -2.03 20.95
CA ARG A 8 1.47 -2.04 20.41
C ARG A 8 2.30 -0.95 21.11
N PRO A 9 3.09 -1.26 22.14
CA PRO A 9 3.79 -0.28 22.97
C PRO A 9 5.02 0.36 22.30
N TYR A 10 5.11 0.32 20.96
CA TYR A 10 6.24 0.81 20.18
C TYR A 10 5.75 1.75 19.08
N GLY A 11 6.62 2.68 18.67
CA GLY A 11 6.37 3.58 17.54
C GLY A 11 6.13 2.80 16.24
N HIS A 12 5.01 3.09 15.58
CA HIS A 12 4.60 2.37 14.38
C HIS A 12 3.82 3.24 13.41
N ALA A 13 3.93 2.91 12.13
CA ALA A 13 3.16 3.50 11.04
C ALA A 13 2.24 2.47 10.39
N VAL A 14 1.10 2.94 9.89
CA VAL A 14 0.32 2.20 8.92
C VAL A 14 0.88 2.51 7.55
N VAL A 15 1.27 1.46 6.82
CA VAL A 15 1.96 1.56 5.54
C VAL A 15 1.14 0.86 4.47
N VAL A 16 1.02 1.53 3.32
CA VAL A 16 0.62 0.91 2.05
C VAL A 16 1.87 0.68 1.23
N GLY A 17 2.02 -0.52 0.68
CA GLY A 17 3.10 -0.85 -0.23
C GLY A 17 2.64 -1.72 -1.38
N LEU A 18 3.55 -1.90 -2.35
CA LEU A 18 3.36 -2.78 -3.49
C LEU A 18 3.90 -4.17 -3.15
N SER A 19 3.01 -5.17 -3.15
CA SER A 19 3.37 -6.59 -3.07
C SER A 19 3.81 -7.13 -4.43
N LYS A 20 3.34 -6.52 -5.51
CA LYS A 20 3.72 -6.81 -6.88
C LYS A 20 3.82 -5.49 -7.63
N GLU A 21 5.03 -5.17 -8.05
CA GLU A 21 5.34 -4.02 -8.89
C GLU A 21 4.87 -4.21 -10.34
N PRO A 22 4.65 -3.11 -11.09
CA PRO A 22 4.32 -3.21 -12.49
C PRO A 22 5.57 -3.67 -13.25
N ARG A 23 5.36 -4.52 -14.26
CA ARG A 23 6.47 -5.00 -15.09
C ARG A 23 6.69 -4.05 -16.25
N LYS A 24 7.95 -3.88 -16.67
CA LYS A 24 8.33 -3.07 -17.84
C LYS A 24 7.44 -3.39 -19.05
N VAL A 25 6.82 -2.34 -19.59
CA VAL A 25 6.03 -2.38 -20.81
C VAL A 25 6.91 -1.91 -21.97
N ILE A 26 6.83 -2.59 -23.12
CA ILE A 26 7.53 -2.23 -24.35
C ILE A 26 6.51 -2.11 -25.48
N ARG A 27 6.80 -1.23 -26.45
CA ARG A 27 5.90 -0.89 -27.56
C ARG A 27 5.42 -2.08 -28.39
N LYS A 28 6.24 -3.15 -28.49
CA LYS A 28 5.93 -4.37 -29.28
C LYS A 28 4.84 -5.27 -28.66
N ILE A 29 4.43 -5.01 -27.41
CA ILE A 29 3.47 -5.87 -26.70
C ILE A 29 2.03 -5.51 -27.10
N SER A 30 1.15 -6.51 -27.23
CA SER A 30 -0.29 -6.29 -27.46
C SER A 30 -0.98 -5.63 -26.26
N GLN A 31 -2.02 -4.84 -26.51
CA GLN A 31 -2.72 -4.07 -25.46
C GLN A 31 -3.17 -4.93 -24.27
N LYS A 32 -3.71 -6.13 -24.53
CA LYS A 32 -4.10 -7.09 -23.48
C LYS A 32 -2.93 -7.47 -22.55
N LYS A 33 -1.74 -7.64 -23.11
CA LYS A 33 -0.53 -8.01 -22.35
C LYS A 33 0.12 -6.79 -21.70
N GLN A 34 -0.07 -5.59 -22.24
CA GLN A 34 0.30 -4.33 -21.58
C GLN A 34 -0.53 -4.15 -20.30
N ALA A 35 -1.86 -4.23 -20.37
CA ALA A 35 -2.75 -4.12 -19.21
C ALA A 35 -2.39 -5.13 -18.10
N ARG A 36 -2.13 -6.40 -18.45
CA ARG A 36 -1.70 -7.42 -17.46
C ARG A 36 -0.32 -7.13 -16.86
N ARG A 37 0.57 -6.42 -17.56
CA ARG A 37 1.89 -6.03 -17.03
C ARG A 37 1.83 -4.80 -16.12
N SER A 38 0.95 -3.85 -16.43
CA SER A 38 0.72 -2.66 -15.60
C SER A 38 -0.01 -2.98 -14.29
N SER A 39 -0.73 -4.11 -14.22
CA SER A 39 -1.46 -4.48 -13.00
C SER A 39 -0.58 -4.62 -11.75
N LEU A 40 -1.00 -3.93 -10.69
CA LEU A 40 -0.39 -3.88 -9.37
C LEU A 40 -1.07 -4.83 -8.38
N LYS A 41 -0.37 -5.16 -7.31
CA LYS A 41 -0.95 -5.75 -6.10
C LYS A 41 -0.44 -4.99 -4.89
N THR A 42 -1.34 -4.45 -4.09
CA THR A 42 -1.02 -3.68 -2.89
C THR A 42 -1.10 -4.54 -1.62
N PHE A 43 -0.42 -4.10 -0.57
CA PHE A 43 -0.61 -4.57 0.78
C PHE A 43 -0.76 -3.38 1.73
N VAL A 44 -1.48 -3.62 2.83
CA VAL A 44 -1.62 -2.68 3.95
C VAL A 44 -1.18 -3.41 5.22
N LYS A 45 -0.24 -2.80 5.97
CA LYS A 45 0.33 -3.36 7.20
C LYS A 45 0.66 -2.24 8.20
N THR A 46 0.52 -2.56 9.48
CA THR A 46 1.14 -1.79 10.56
C THR A 46 2.58 -2.27 10.74
N VAL A 47 3.55 -1.36 10.69
CA VAL A 47 4.98 -1.66 10.75
C VAL A 47 5.64 -0.80 11.82
N ASN A 48 6.47 -1.42 12.66
CA ASN A 48 7.31 -0.71 13.63
C ASN A 48 8.34 0.16 12.87
N TYR A 49 8.63 1.36 13.37
CA TYR A 49 9.66 2.23 12.78
C TYR A 49 11.02 1.57 12.61
N GLN A 50 11.41 0.65 13.51
CA GLN A 50 12.68 -0.08 13.39
C GLN A 50 12.74 -1.00 12.15
N HIS A 51 11.60 -1.34 11.55
CA HIS A 51 11.51 -2.16 10.33
C HIS A 51 11.30 -1.33 9.08
N LEU A 52 11.36 0.00 9.18
CA LEU A 52 11.26 0.92 8.06
C LEU A 52 12.61 1.57 7.80
N MET A 53 13.00 1.57 6.54
CA MET A 53 14.10 2.40 6.06
C MET A 53 13.47 3.67 5.46
N PRO A 54 13.59 4.84 6.11
CA PRO A 54 13.06 6.08 5.55
C PRO A 54 13.84 6.45 4.29
N THR A 55 13.15 7.03 3.30
CA THR A 55 13.75 7.44 2.04
C THR A 55 13.54 8.94 1.82
N ARG A 56 14.36 9.55 0.96
CA ARG A 56 14.22 10.96 0.58
C ARG A 56 12.94 11.25 -0.22
N TYR A 57 12.34 10.22 -0.82
CA TYR A 57 11.21 10.38 -1.72
C TYR A 57 9.90 10.53 -0.96
N THR A 58 9.05 11.44 -1.41
CA THR A 58 7.70 11.66 -0.92
C THR A 58 6.69 11.35 -2.03
N LEU A 59 5.60 10.68 -1.68
CA LEU A 59 4.49 10.41 -2.60
C LEU A 59 3.30 11.27 -2.17
N ASP A 60 2.82 12.14 -3.05
CA ASP A 60 1.68 13.01 -2.80
C ASP A 60 0.39 12.33 -3.32
N VAL A 61 -0.08 11.36 -2.56
CA VAL A 61 -1.36 10.67 -2.80
C VAL A 61 -2.13 10.66 -1.49
N ASP A 62 -3.38 11.11 -1.51
CA ASP A 62 -4.22 11.13 -0.32
C ASP A 62 -4.73 9.72 0.02
N LEU A 63 -3.91 8.98 0.77
CA LEU A 63 -4.22 7.64 1.25
C LEU A 63 -4.84 7.64 2.65
N LYS A 64 -4.98 8.80 3.30
CA LYS A 64 -5.41 8.89 4.71
C LYS A 64 -6.87 8.48 4.90
N GLY A 65 -7.72 8.70 3.89
CA GLY A 65 -9.12 8.28 3.92
C GLY A 65 -9.35 6.78 3.74
N VAL A 66 -8.48 6.11 2.99
CA VAL A 66 -8.61 4.67 2.65
C VAL A 66 -7.95 3.77 3.70
N VAL A 67 -6.92 4.28 4.37
CA VAL A 67 -6.01 3.47 5.17
C VAL A 67 -6.05 3.92 6.62
N SER A 68 -6.99 3.37 7.37
CA SER A 68 -7.09 3.56 8.81
C SER A 68 -6.55 2.35 9.59
N PRO A 69 -6.08 2.53 10.84
CA PRO A 69 -5.72 1.42 11.71
C PRO A 69 -6.92 0.49 11.98
N GLU A 70 -8.14 1.01 11.99
CA GLU A 70 -9.38 0.23 12.18
C GLU A 70 -9.67 -0.70 10.99
N ALA A 71 -9.34 -0.27 9.76
CA ALA A 71 -9.50 -1.10 8.57
C ALA A 71 -8.60 -2.34 8.58
N LEU A 72 -7.59 -2.39 9.46
CA LEU A 72 -6.68 -3.52 9.60
C LEU A 72 -7.14 -4.59 10.59
N GLU A 73 -8.13 -4.32 11.42
CA GLU A 73 -8.64 -5.26 12.42
C GLU A 73 -9.51 -6.35 11.79
N SER A 74 -10.34 -6.00 10.80
CA SER A 74 -11.19 -6.97 10.10
C SER A 74 -10.56 -7.43 8.78
N ALA A 75 -10.69 -8.72 8.48
CA ALA A 75 -10.17 -9.30 7.24
C ALA A 75 -10.88 -8.74 6.00
N THR A 76 -12.17 -8.42 6.10
CA THR A 76 -12.99 -7.87 5.00
C THR A 76 -12.59 -6.44 4.66
N LYS A 77 -12.52 -5.54 5.66
CA LYS A 77 -12.08 -4.16 5.49
C LYS A 77 -10.65 -4.08 4.94
N LYS A 78 -9.78 -5.00 5.36
CA LYS A 78 -8.42 -5.09 4.83
C LYS A 78 -8.37 -5.47 3.35
N VAL A 79 -9.32 -6.27 2.86
CA VAL A 79 -9.43 -6.59 1.43
C VAL A 79 -9.96 -5.38 0.65
N GLU A 80 -10.92 -4.65 1.20
CA GLU A 80 -11.48 -3.41 0.61
C GLU A 80 -10.42 -2.31 0.51
N ALA A 81 -9.72 -2.01 1.60
CA ALA A 81 -8.63 -1.03 1.63
C ALA A 81 -7.52 -1.37 0.61
N ARG A 82 -7.20 -2.66 0.42
CA ARG A 82 -6.26 -3.06 -0.64
C ARG A 82 -6.80 -2.78 -2.05
N LYS A 83 -8.09 -3.02 -2.29
CA LYS A 83 -8.72 -2.75 -3.59
C LYS A 83 -8.76 -1.25 -3.89
N GLU A 84 -9.08 -0.43 -2.91
CA GLU A 84 -9.12 1.03 -3.03
C GLU A 84 -7.71 1.61 -3.21
N ALA A 85 -6.76 1.22 -2.38
CA ALA A 85 -5.36 1.61 -2.54
C ALA A 85 -4.78 1.17 -3.89
N LYS A 86 -5.23 0.02 -4.41
CA LYS A 86 -4.83 -0.42 -5.75
C LYS A 86 -5.38 0.51 -6.85
N LYS A 87 -6.65 0.93 -6.75
CA LYS A 87 -7.26 1.84 -7.73
C LYS A 87 -6.52 3.18 -7.77
N LEU A 88 -6.27 3.77 -6.60
CA LEU A 88 -5.57 5.05 -6.47
C LEU A 88 -4.12 5.02 -6.98
N LEU A 89 -3.46 3.85 -6.95
CA LEU A 89 -2.08 3.68 -7.44
C LEU A 89 -2.02 3.21 -8.91
N GLU A 90 -3.13 2.76 -9.49
CA GLU A 90 -3.23 2.38 -10.91
C GLU A 90 -3.81 3.50 -11.79
N GLU A 91 -4.42 4.54 -11.20
CA GLU A 91 -4.71 5.82 -11.86
C GLU A 91 -3.42 6.51 -12.34
#